data_AF-A0A0S3TDU3-F1
#
_entry.id   AF-A0A0S3TDU3-F1
#
_cell.length_a   1.000
_cell.length_b   1.000
_cell.length_c   1.000
_cell.angle_alpha   90.00
_cell.angle_beta   90.00
_cell.angle_gamma   90.00
#
_symmetry.space_group_name_H-M   'P 1'
#
loop_
_entity.id
_entity.type
_entity.pdbx_description
1 polymer ?
#
loop_
_entity_poly.entity_id
_entity_poly.type
_entity_poly.pdbx_seq_one_letter_code
_entity_poly.pdbx_strand_id
1 'polypeptide(L)'
;MMSEMEIERYTSQRWRPTDDQVKMMTNIFNYGVTHPSRAQVVEITSRLRTYGDASEYNVHCWFNNHGNRVRRWQAEIDPTGTQFSQLPLYMYGKTLIRSQFLLIFFFYYY
;
A
#
# COMPACT_ATOMS: atom_id res chain seq x y z
N MET A 1 -10.35 22.49 -15.79
CA MET A 1 -9.11 22.70 -15.03
C MET A 1 -8.71 21.35 -14.45
N MET A 2 -7.52 20.85 -14.76
CA MET A 2 -7.05 19.56 -14.24
C MET A 2 -6.93 19.62 -12.72
N SER A 3 -7.23 18.51 -12.03
CA SER A 3 -7.06 18.46 -10.58
C SER A 3 -5.58 18.48 -10.20
N GLU A 4 -5.25 18.99 -9.02
CA GLU A 4 -3.87 19.06 -8.51
C GLU A 4 -3.19 17.68 -8.53
N MET A 5 -3.94 16.61 -8.21
CA MET A 5 -3.47 15.22 -8.33
C MET A 5 -3.17 14.77 -9.76
N GLU A 6 -3.88 15.28 -10.77
CA GLU A 6 -3.63 14.94 -12.18
C GLU A 6 -2.36 15.63 -12.70
N ILE A 7 -2.09 16.85 -12.27
CA ILE A 7 -0.89 17.61 -12.66
C ILE A 7 0.36 16.90 -12.13
N GLU A 8 0.36 16.49 -10.85
CA GLU A 8 1.51 15.78 -10.25
C GLU A 8 1.86 14.48 -10.98
N ARG A 9 0.88 13.79 -11.60
CA ARG A 9 1.15 12.54 -12.34
C ARG A 9 2.11 12.72 -13.51
N TYR A 10 2.03 13.87 -14.19
CA TYR A 10 2.78 14.14 -15.41
C TYR A 10 4.09 14.89 -15.17
N THR A 11 4.25 15.51 -14.00
CA THR A 11 5.42 16.35 -13.68
C THR A 11 6.32 15.76 -12.59
N SER A 12 5.86 14.77 -11.81
CA SER A 12 6.63 14.22 -10.70
C SER A 12 7.76 13.31 -11.17
N GLN A 13 8.97 13.55 -10.66
CA GLN A 13 10.04 12.55 -10.67
C GLN A 13 9.56 11.26 -9.98
N ARG A 14 10.13 10.11 -10.38
CA ARG A 14 9.76 8.81 -9.81
C ARG A 14 10.06 8.79 -8.31
N TRP A 15 8.99 8.83 -7.51
CA TRP A 15 9.09 8.75 -6.07
C TRP A 15 9.68 7.42 -5.62
N ARG A 16 10.65 7.48 -4.71
CA ARG A 16 11.26 6.32 -4.04
C ARG A 16 11.02 6.47 -2.54
N PRO A 17 10.00 5.81 -1.97
CA PRO A 17 9.70 5.94 -0.55
C PRO A 17 10.85 5.41 0.30
N THR A 18 11.08 6.03 1.45
CA THR A 18 12.01 5.51 2.46
C THR A 18 11.39 4.36 3.24
N ASP A 19 12.22 3.54 3.90
CA ASP A 19 11.75 2.40 4.69
C ASP A 19 10.75 2.82 5.79
N ASP A 20 10.99 3.96 6.43
CA ASP A 20 10.10 4.52 7.45
C ASP A 20 8.75 4.96 6.86
N GLN A 21 8.76 5.57 5.67
CA GLN A 21 7.53 5.91 4.95
C GLN A 21 6.72 4.66 4.62
N VAL A 22 7.35 3.61 4.09
CA VAL A 22 6.70 2.32 3.78
C VAL A 22 6.13 1.69 5.06
N LYS A 23 6.91 1.66 6.14
CA LYS A 23 6.50 1.11 7.43
C LYS A 23 5.28 1.82 8.00
N MET A 24 5.25 3.16 7.94
CA MET A 24 4.10 3.94 8.39
C MET A 24 2.84 3.62 7.58
N MET A 25 2.91 3.68 6.25
CA MET A 25 1.76 3.40 5.39
C MET A 25 1.25 1.96 5.56
N THR A 26 2.16 0.99 5.70
CA THR A 26 1.82 -0.41 5.95
C THR A 26 1.11 -0.61 7.27
N ASN A 27 1.58 0.05 8.34
CA ASN A 27 0.90 0.00 9.63
C ASN A 27 -0.52 0.57 9.53
N ILE A 28 -0.69 1.72 8.89
CA ILE A 28 -2.00 2.36 8.69
C ILE A 28 -2.96 1.43 7.92
N PHE A 29 -2.47 0.79 6.85
CA PHE A 29 -3.24 -0.19 6.09
C PHE A 29 -3.66 -1.39 6.95
N ASN A 30 -2.73 -1.94 7.74
CA ASN A 30 -2.98 -3.08 8.62
C ASN A 30 -3.98 -2.77 9.76
N TYR A 31 -4.09 -1.50 10.18
CA TYR A 31 -5.12 -1.04 11.11
C TYR A 31 -6.49 -0.81 10.44
N GLY A 32 -6.65 -1.13 9.16
CA GLY A 32 -7.94 -1.15 8.46
C GLY A 32 -8.17 0.03 7.51
N VAL A 33 -7.25 1.00 7.43
CA VAL A 33 -7.37 2.12 6.48
C VAL A 33 -6.86 1.67 5.12
N THR A 34 -7.74 1.02 4.35
CA THR A 34 -7.41 0.48 3.03
C THR A 34 -7.69 1.47 1.89
N HIS A 35 -8.67 2.36 2.07
CA HIS A 35 -9.09 3.38 1.11
C HIS A 35 -9.18 4.72 1.85
N PRO A 36 -8.06 5.43 2.06
CA PRO A 36 -8.07 6.69 2.80
C PRO A 36 -8.90 7.75 2.07
N SER A 37 -9.74 8.47 2.83
CA SER A 37 -10.44 9.66 2.36
C SER A 37 -9.45 10.77 1.98
N ARG A 38 -9.90 11.78 1.24
CA ARG A 38 -9.05 12.93 0.85
C ARG A 38 -8.38 13.59 2.06
N ALA A 39 -9.12 13.80 3.15
CA ALA A 39 -8.57 14.37 4.38
C ALA A 39 -7.48 13.48 5.00
N GLN A 40 -7.67 12.16 4.98
CA GLN A 40 -6.67 11.21 5.46
C GLN A 40 -5.45 11.17 4.54
N VAL A 41 -5.60 11.28 3.23
CA VAL A 41 -4.46 11.37 2.29
C VAL A 41 -3.59 12.59 2.64
N VAL A 42 -4.21 13.77 2.79
CA VAL A 42 -3.51 15.01 3.19
C VAL A 42 -2.77 14.81 4.51
N GLU A 43 -3.43 14.25 5.52
CA GLU A 43 -2.84 14.00 6.83
C GLU A 43 -1.67 13.02 6.77
N ILE A 44 -1.84 11.90 6.07
CA ILE A 44 -0.80 10.87 5.89
C ILE A 44 0.39 11.48 5.16
N THR A 45 0.17 12.22 4.07
CA THR A 45 1.23 12.92 3.35
C THR A 45 1.99 13.87 4.26
N SER A 46 1.30 14.65 5.10
CA SER A 46 1.96 15.54 6.07
C SER A 46 2.84 14.77 7.05
N ARG A 47 2.41 13.60 7.52
CA ARG A 47 3.20 12.76 8.43
C ARG A 47 4.39 12.10 7.71
N LEU A 48 4.23 11.68 6.47
CA LEU A 48 5.32 11.05 5.70
C LEU A 48 6.46 12.02 5.36
N ARG A 49 6.15 13.32 5.26
CA ARG A 49 7.13 14.37 5.02
C ARG A 49 8.19 14.49 6.11
N THR A 50 7.96 13.95 7.30
CA THR A 50 8.99 13.90 8.36
C THR A 50 10.10 12.88 8.06
N TYR A 51 9.87 11.96 7.11
CA TYR A 51 10.80 10.88 6.75
C TYR A 51 11.36 11.00 5.33
N GLY A 52 11.04 12.09 4.62
CA GLY A 52 11.45 12.35 3.24
C GLY A 52 10.33 12.96 2.38
N ASP A 53 10.64 13.34 1.14
CA ASP A 53 9.66 13.94 0.25
C ASP A 53 8.49 12.99 -0.05
N ALA A 54 7.27 13.53 0.01
CA ALA A 54 6.04 12.83 -0.31
C ALA A 54 4.96 13.82 -0.78
N SER A 55 4.21 13.43 -1.80
CA SER A 55 3.03 14.14 -2.28
C SER A 55 1.74 13.36 -1.99
N GLU A 56 0.59 13.99 -2.16
CA GLU A 56 -0.71 13.34 -2.01
C GLU A 56 -0.92 12.27 -3.09
N TYR A 57 -0.44 12.51 -4.31
CA TYR A 57 -0.47 11.53 -5.39
C TYR A 57 0.28 10.25 -5.00
N ASN A 58 1.47 10.38 -4.41
CA ASN A 58 2.29 9.25 -3.98
C ASN A 58 1.54 8.36 -2.97
N VAL A 59 0.91 9.00 -1.96
CA VAL A 59 0.13 8.29 -0.94
C VAL A 59 -1.08 7.60 -1.55
N HIS A 60 -1.87 8.31 -2.35
CA HIS A 60 -3.03 7.75 -3.02
C HIS A 60 -2.66 6.54 -3.89
N CYS A 61 -1.58 6.64 -4.68
CA CYS A 61 -1.07 5.54 -5.50
C CYS A 61 -0.58 4.36 -4.66
N TRP A 62 0.11 4.62 -3.56
CA TRP A 62 0.60 3.55 -2.69
C TRP A 62 -0.57 2.72 -2.12
N PHE A 63 -1.60 3.37 -1.58
CA PHE A 63 -2.76 2.66 -0.99
C PHE A 63 -3.54 1.87 -2.05
N ASN A 64 -3.78 2.45 -3.22
CA ASN A 64 -4.46 1.76 -4.32
C ASN A 64 -3.66 0.55 -4.83
N ASN A 65 -2.36 0.72 -5.07
CA ASN A 65 -1.49 -0.36 -5.54
C ASN A 65 -1.36 -1.47 -4.49
N HIS A 66 -1.20 -1.12 -3.23
CA HIS A 66 -1.09 -2.08 -2.13
C HIS A 66 -2.38 -2.89 -1.99
N GLY A 67 -3.55 -2.24 -1.97
CA GLY A 67 -4.85 -2.91 -1.91
C GLY A 67 -5.09 -3.84 -3.11
N ASN A 68 -4.71 -3.42 -4.32
CA ASN A 68 -4.82 -4.26 -5.51
C ASN A 68 -3.93 -5.51 -5.45
N ARG A 69 -2.69 -5.37 -4.94
CA ARG A 69 -1.77 -6.50 -4.75
C ARG A 69 -2.31 -7.49 -3.72
N VAL A 70 -2.83 -7.00 -2.60
CA VAL A 70 -3.44 -7.84 -1.55
C VAL A 70 -4.64 -8.60 -2.10
N ARG A 71 -5.54 -7.92 -2.83
CA ARG A 71 -6.72 -8.55 -3.43
C ARG A 71 -6.35 -9.61 -4.47
N ARG A 72 -5.35 -9.31 -5.32
CA ARG A 72 -4.85 -10.27 -6.30
C ARG A 72 -4.24 -11.50 -5.63
N TRP A 73 -3.41 -11.29 -4.62
CA TRP A 73 -2.80 -12.38 -3.85
C TRP A 73 -3.86 -13.26 -3.15
N GLN A 74 -4.92 -12.65 -2.61
CA GLN A 74 -6.05 -13.39 -2.04
C GLN A 74 -6.76 -14.24 -3.10
N ALA A 75 -7.01 -13.69 -4.29
CA ALA A 75 -7.64 -14.43 -5.40
C ALA A 75 -6.77 -15.57 -5.95
N GLU A 76 -5.44 -15.44 -5.89
CA GLU A 76 -4.51 -16.51 -6.28
C GLU A 76 -4.49 -17.66 -5.25
N ILE A 77 -4.68 -17.36 -3.95
CA ILE A 77 -4.68 -18.36 -2.87
C ILE A 77 -6.04 -19.06 -2.73
N ASP A 78 -7.13 -18.32 -2.89
CA ASP A 78 -8.50 -18.84 -2.84
C ASP A 78 -9.26 -18.42 -4.12
N PRO A 79 -9.06 -19.17 -5.23
CA PRO A 79 -9.72 -18.86 -6.50
C PRO A 79 -11.22 -19.17 -6.49
N THR A 80 -11.72 -19.85 -5.45
CA THR A 80 -13.12 -20.32 -5.37
C THR A 80 -13.98 -19.43 -4.46
N GLY A 81 -13.37 -18.57 -3.64
CA GLY A 81 -14.05 -17.65 -2.74
C GLY A 81 -14.75 -18.34 -1.56
N THR A 82 -14.42 -19.60 -1.29
CA THR A 82 -15.07 -20.41 -0.27
C THR A 82 -14.31 -20.36 1.05
N GLN A 83 -14.88 -19.61 2.00
CA GLN A 83 -14.59 -19.54 3.45
C GLN A 83 -13.33 -18.82 3.95
N PHE A 84 -12.26 -18.64 3.18
CA PHE A 84 -11.08 -17.89 3.66
C PHE A 84 -11.19 -16.37 3.47
N SER A 85 -12.10 -15.92 2.61
CA SER A 85 -12.34 -14.53 2.22
C SER A 85 -13.02 -13.65 3.28
N GLN A 86 -13.44 -14.22 4.41
CA GLN A 86 -14.12 -13.50 5.49
C GLN A 86 -13.24 -13.25 6.73
N LEU A 87 -12.01 -13.78 6.77
CA LEU A 87 -11.14 -13.63 7.94
C LEU A 87 -10.33 -12.33 7.87
N PRO A 88 -10.33 -11.51 8.93
CA PRO A 88 -9.55 -10.28 8.98
C PRO A 88 -8.05 -10.50 8.74
N LEU A 89 -7.41 -9.60 7.99
CA LEU A 89 -5.98 -9.63 7.62
C LEU A 89 -5.01 -9.85 8.80
N TYR A 90 -5.38 -9.48 10.03
CA TYR A 90 -4.56 -9.70 11.23
C TYR A 90 -4.46 -11.19 11.66
N MET A 91 -5.34 -12.06 11.16
CA MET A 91 -5.32 -13.52 11.43
C MET A 91 -4.18 -14.23 10.68
N TYR A 92 -3.57 -13.61 9.67
CA TYR A 92 -2.39 -14.13 8.96
C TYR A 92 -1.08 -13.87 9.72
N GLY A 93 -1.13 -13.94 11.06
CA GLY A 93 0.01 -13.77 11.94
C GLY A 93 0.99 -14.94 11.87
N LYS A 94 2.23 -14.65 11.45
CA LYS A 94 3.49 -15.38 11.66
C LYS A 94 3.66 -16.81 11.11
N THR A 95 2.61 -17.57 10.81
CA THR A 95 2.76 -19.00 10.49
C THR A 95 2.98 -19.30 9.00
N LEU A 96 2.62 -18.38 8.09
CA LEU A 96 2.91 -18.49 6.65
C LEU A 96 4.21 -17.80 6.21
N ILE A 97 5.00 -17.28 7.16
CA ILE A 97 6.29 -16.62 6.85
C ILE A 97 7.37 -17.65 6.47
N ARG A 98 7.22 -18.93 6.86
CA ARG A 98 8.24 -19.96 6.57
C ARG A 98 8.23 -20.51 5.14
N SER A 99 7.20 -20.24 4.32
CA SER A 99 7.04 -20.86 3.01
C SER A 99 7.04 -19.90 1.81
N GLN A 100 7.30 -18.60 2.00
CA GLN A 100 7.34 -17.59 0.92
C GLN A 100 8.67 -16.85 0.78
N PHE A 101 9.75 -17.34 1.43
CA PHE A 101 11.10 -16.77 1.36
C PHE A 101 11.71 -16.65 -0.07
N LEU A 102 11.00 -17.03 -1.13
CA LEU A 102 11.46 -16.91 -2.52
C LEU A 102 10.70 -15.89 -3.38
N LEU A 103 9.58 -15.30 -2.93
CA LEU A 103 8.82 -14.33 -3.75
C LEU A 103 8.94 -12.87 -3.31
N ILE A 104 9.60 -12.59 -2.19
CA ILE A 104 9.83 -11.22 -1.70
C ILE A 104 11.00 -10.53 -2.41
N PHE A 105 11.87 -11.28 -3.12
CA PHE A 105 13.01 -10.70 -3.84
C PHE A 105 12.73 -10.19 -5.26
N PHE A 106 11.58 -10.49 -5.87
CA PHE A 106 11.38 -10.22 -7.31
C PHE A 106 10.67 -8.92 -7.69
N PHE A 107 10.13 -8.14 -6.73
CA PHE A 107 9.32 -6.96 -7.08
C PHE A 107 9.69 -5.65 -6.37
N TYR A 108 10.78 -5.62 -5.58
CA TYR A 108 11.26 -4.40 -4.93
C TYR A 108 12.44 -3.70 -5.62
N TYR A 109 12.92 -4.25 -6.74
CA TYR A 109 13.92 -3.59 -7.59
C TYR A 109 13.41 -3.60 -9.04
N TYR A 110 12.78 -2.50 -9.49
CA TYR A 110 12.87 -1.94 -10.85
C TYR A 110 12.17 -0.58 -10.92
#